data_AF-A0A6I6UKR8-F1
#
_entry.id   AF-A0A6I6UKR8-F1
#
_cell.length_a   1.000
_cell.length_b   1.000
_cell.length_c   1.000
_cell.angle_alpha   90.00
_cell.angle_beta   90.00
_cell.angle_gamma   90.00
#
_symmetry.space_group_name_H-M   'P 1'
#
loop_
_entity.id
_entity.type
_entity.pdbx_description
1 polymer ?
#
loop_
_entity_poly.entity_id
_entity_poly.type
_entity_poly.pdbx_seq_one_letter_code
_entity_poly.pdbx_strand_id
1 'polypeptide(L)' 'MLKFMHIILSITVISFAGYGLITGDFKFQPYMIFFLSLTMLVMGLREFQKGNKGYGWLGTVTFLFIFFVSIQTFLWL' A
#
# COMPACT_ATOMS: atom_id res chain seq x y z
N MET A 1 9.93 -7.90 12.82
CA MET A 1 8.50 -7.50 12.86
C MET A 1 8.01 -6.90 11.53
N LEU A 2 8.62 -5.82 11.02
CA LEU A 2 8.18 -5.16 9.77
C LEU A 2 8.15 -6.07 8.53
N LYS A 3 9.02 -7.09 8.46
CA LYS A 3 8.96 -8.12 7.40
C LYS A 3 7.63 -8.88 7.40
N PHE A 4 7.13 -9.29 8.56
CA PHE A 4 5.85 -10.01 8.66
C PHE A 4 4.68 -9.10 8.30
N MET A 5 4.67 -7.85 8.79
CA MET A 5 3.65 -6.86 8.40
C MET A 5 3.65 -6.64 6.88
N HIS A 6 4.82 -6.51 6.26
CA HIS A 6 4.93 -6.35 4.81
C HIS A 6 4.36 -7.56 4.05
N ILE A 7 4.61 -8.78 4.51
CA ILE A 7 4.08 -9.99 3.86
C ILE A 7 2.55 -10.02 3.95
N ILE A 8 1.98 -9.77 5.14
CA ILE A 8 0.53 -9.79 5.34
C ILE A 8 -0.14 -8.73 4.47
N LEU A 9 0.37 -7.49 4.47
CA LEU A 9 -0.16 -6.40 3.65
C LEU A 9 -0.08 -6.70 2.16
N SER A 10 1.05 -7.25 1.68
CA SER A 10 1.21 -7.63 0.28
C SER A 10 0.23 -8.73 -0.14
N ILE A 11 0.00 -9.74 0.70
CA ILE A 11 -1.00 -10.78 0.43
C ILE A 11 -2.40 -10.15 0.32
N THR A 12 -2.76 -9.25 1.24
CA THR A 12 -4.06 -8.54 1.19
C THR A 12 -4.22 -7.76 -0.12
N VAL A 13 -3.21 -7.01 -0.55
CA VAL A 13 -3.25 -6.26 -1.82
C VAL A 13 -3.41 -7.20 -3.02
N ILE A 14 -2.65 -8.30 -3.06
CA ILE A 14 -2.71 -9.27 -4.15
C ILE A 14 -4.09 -9.94 -4.20
N SER A 15 -4.69 -10.27 -3.06
CA SER A 15 -6.05 -10.83 -3.00
C SER A 15 -7.10 -9.88 -3.57
N PHE A 16 -7.04 -8.58 -3.23
CA PHE A 16 -7.95 -7.59 -3.82
C PHE A 16 -7.71 -7.38 -5.31
N ALA A 17 -6.45 -7.34 -5.75
CA ALA A 17 -6.10 -7.23 -7.16
C ALA A 17 -6.62 -8.43 -7.96
N GLY A 18 -6.42 -9.65 -7.43
CA GLY A 18 -6.93 -10.88 -8.02
C GLY A 18 -8.46 -10.90 -8.09
N TYR A 19 -9.14 -10.48 -7.03
CA TYR A 19 -10.60 -10.34 -7.04
C TYR A 19 -11.06 -9.41 -8.17
N GLY A 20 -10.57 -8.16 -8.20
CA GLY A 20 -11.02 -7.17 -9.19
C GLY A 20 -10.70 -7.56 -10.64
N LEU A 21 -9.57 -8.22 -10.88
CA LEU A 21 -9.20 -8.71 -12.20
C LEU A 21 -10.07 -9.89 -12.67
N ILE A 22 -10.43 -10.80 -11.76
CA ILE A 22 -11.22 -11.99 -12.10
C ILE A 22 -12.71 -11.63 -12.26
N THR A 23 -13.24 -10.81 -11.36
CA THR A 23 -14.67 -10.46 -11.36
C THR A 23 -14.99 -9.27 -12.27
N GLY A 24 -14.00 -8.44 -12.61
CA GLY A 24 -14.21 -7.14 -13.25
C GLY A 24 -14.86 -6.11 -12.32
N ASP A 25 -15.02 -6.42 -11.03
CA ASP A 25 -15.62 -5.54 -10.03
C ASP A 25 -14.54 -4.87 -9.19
N PHE A 26 -14.42 -3.55 -9.36
CA PHE A 26 -13.44 -2.70 -8.67
C PHE A 26 -14.00 -2.03 -7.40
N LYS A 27 -15.14 -2.47 -6.87
CA LYS A 27 -15.72 -1.94 -5.63
C LYS A 27 -14.75 -1.91 -4.45
N PHE A 28 -13.82 -2.86 -4.38
CA PHE A 28 -12.81 -2.92 -3.32
C PHE A 28 -11.50 -2.20 -3.64
N GLN A 29 -11.41 -1.52 -4.78
CA GLN A 29 -10.22 -0.79 -5.19
C GLN A 29 -9.77 0.30 -4.20
N PRO A 30 -10.67 1.06 -3.54
CA PRO A 30 -10.25 2.00 -2.49
C PRO A 30 -9.52 1.30 -1.34
N TYR A 31 -10.02 0.14 -0.90
CA TYR A 31 -9.38 -0.65 0.16
C TYR A 31 -8.05 -1.25 -0.30
N MET A 32 -7.95 -1.70 -1.55
CA MET A 32 -6.70 -2.18 -2.13
C MET A 32 -5.62 -1.09 -2.11
N ILE A 33 -5.96 0.12 -2.56
CA ILE A 33 -5.04 1.26 -2.60
C ILE A 33 -4.65 1.68 -1.18
N PHE A 34 -5.58 1.64 -0.22
CA PHE A 34 -5.29 1.87 1.19
C PHE A 34 -4.24 0.89 1.72
N PHE A 35 -4.42 -0.42 1.54
CA PHE A 35 -3.44 -1.42 1.98
C PHE A 35 -2.11 -1.29 1.25
N LEU A 36 -2.12 -0.92 -0.04
CA LEU A 36 -0.90 -0.64 -0.80
C LEU A 36 -0.12 0.55 -0.20
N SER A 37 -0.82 1.60 0.25
CA SER A 37 -0.16 2.74 0.93
C SER A 37 0.57 2.26 2.19
N LEU A 38 -0.08 1.44 3.01
CA LEU A 38 0.54 0.88 4.23
C LEU A 38 1.76 0.02 3.90
N THR A 39 1.73 -0.74 2.80
CA THR A 39 2.89 -1.51 2.33
C THR A 39 4.09 -0.60 2.03
N MET A 40 3.86 0.55 1.40
CA MET A 40 4.91 1.55 1.11
C MET A 40 5.48 2.18 2.38
N LEU A 41 4.62 2.46 3.38
CA LEU A 41 5.08 2.94 4.69
C LEU A 41 5.99 1.91 5.37
N VAL A 42 5.57 0.65 5.41
CA VAL A 42 6.37 -0.44 6.00
C VAL A 42 7.70 -0.62 5.25
N MET A 43 7.70 -0.46 3.92
CA MET A 43 8.93 -0.52 3.12
C MET A 43 9.87 0.65 3.44
N GLY A 44 9.36 1.88 3.52
CA GLY A 44 10.14 3.06 3.91
C GLY A 44 10.73 2.91 5.33
N LEU A 45 9.93 2.44 6.29
CA LEU A 45 10.40 2.16 7.66
C LEU A 45 11.51 1.10 7.71
N ARG A 46 11.42 0.05 6.87
CA ARG A 46 12.50 -0.94 6.76
C ARG A 46 13.78 -0.36 6.18
N GLU A 47 13.68 0.56 5.22
CA GLU A 47 14.85 1.22 4.65
C GLU A 47 15.50 2.19 5.64
N PHE A 48 14.71 2.89 6.48
CA PHE A 48 15.25 3.65 7.61
C PHE A 48 16.02 2.76 8.59
N GLN A 49 15.50 1.58 8.92
CA GLN A 49 16.19 0.61 9.79
C GLN A 49 17.51 0.10 9.20
N LYS A 50 17.64 0.08 7.87
CA LYS A 50 18.87 -0.30 7.17
C LYS A 50 19.87 0.85 7.02
N GLY A 51 19.53 2.06 7.48
CA GLY A 51 20.36 3.27 7.30
C GLY A 51 20.16 3.97 5.96
N ASN A 52 19.31 3.44 5.07
CA ASN A 52 19.01 4.00 3.76
C ASN A 52 17.97 5.14 3.86
N LYS A 53 18.41 6.31 4.31
CA LYS A 53 17.53 7.47 4.53
C LYS A 53 16.81 7.95 3.26
N GLY A 54 17.46 7.87 2.10
CA GLY A 54 16.85 8.25 0.81
C GLY A 54 15.64 7.40 0.46
N TYR A 55 15.81 6.07 0.42
CA TYR A 55 14.71 5.14 0.17
C TYR A 55 13.66 5.12 1.28
N GLY A 56 14.08 5.37 2.54
CA GLY A 56 13.14 5.56 3.64
C GLY A 56 12.20 6.73 3.38
N TRP A 57 12.75 7.89 3.01
CA TRP A 57 11.96 9.09 2.72
C TRP A 57 11.09 8.92 1.48
N LEU A 58 11.62 8.32 0.42
CA LEU A 58 10.85 7.96 -0.78
C LEU A 58 9.63 7.10 -0.42
N GLY A 59 9.81 6.08 0.42
CA GLY A 59 8.71 5.22 0.88
C GLY A 59 7.65 5.98 1.67
N THR A 60 8.07 6.89 2.56
CA THR A 60 7.15 7.73 3.34
C THR A 60 6.37 8.73 2.48
N VAL A 61 7.03 9.41 1.53
CA VAL A 61 6.36 10.34 0.61
C VAL A 61 5.38 9.58 -0.29
N THR A 62 5.80 8.43 -0.80
CA THR A 62 4.95 7.54 -1.62
C THR A 62 3.73 7.07 -0.83
N PHE A 63 3.90 6.71 0.44
CA PHE A 63 2.79 6.38 1.33
C PHE A 63 1.77 7.54 1.41
N LEU A 64 2.21 8.76 1.70
CA LEU A 64 1.31 9.91 1.83
C LEU A 64 0.52 10.17 0.54
N PHE A 65 1.20 10.07 -0.61
CA PHE A 65 0.56 10.24 -1.92
C PHE A 65 -0.49 9.16 -2.18
N ILE A 66 -0.14 7.88 -2.02
CA ILE A 66 -1.08 6.78 -2.26
C ILE A 66 -2.23 6.79 -1.25
N PHE A 67 -1.98 7.19 -0.01
CA PHE A 67 -3.02 7.35 1.01
C PHE A 67 -4.03 8.44 0.61
N PHE A 68 -3.55 9.58 0.10
CA PHE A 68 -4.43 10.61 -0.46
C PHE A 68 -5.26 10.07 -1.64
N VAL A 69 -4.62 9.36 -2.57
CA VAL A 69 -5.31 8.72 -3.70
C VAL A 69 -6.36 7.73 -3.20
N SER A 70 -6.08 6.97 -2.15
CA SER A 70 -7.05 6.03 -1.55
C SER A 70 -8.34 6.73 -1.10
N ILE A 71 -8.21 7.91 -0.47
CA ILE A 71 -9.35 8.70 -0.02
C ILE A 71 -10.10 9.26 -1.23
N GLN A 72 -9.38 9.77 -2.22
CA GLN A 72 -9.98 10.27 -3.46
C GLN A 72 -10.77 9.17 -4.19
N THR A 73 -10.19 7.98 -4.35
CA THR A 73 -10.87 6.83 -4.97
C THR A 73 -12.08 6.42 -4.14
N PHE A 74 -12.00 6.43 -2.80
CA PHE A 74 -13.16 6.13 -1.96
C PHE A 74 -14.30 7.15 -2.11
N LEU A 75 -13.98 8.43 -2.30
CA LEU A 75 -14.97 9.50 -2.47
C LEU A 75 -15.58 9.55 -3.87
N TRP A 76 -14.89 9.02 -4.88
CA TRP A 76 -15.31 9.12 -6.28
C TRP A 76 -15.98 7.85 -6.82
N LEU A 77 -15.81 6.71 -6.13
CA LEU A 77 -16.40 5.40 -6.44
C LEU A 77 -17.76 5.22 -5.74
#